data_AF-A0A2P8Q264-F1
#
_entry.id   AF-A0A2P8Q264-F1
#
_cell.length_a   1.000
_cell.length_b   1.000
_cell.length_c   1.000
_cell.angle_alpha   90.00
_cell.angle_beta   90.00
_cell.angle_gamma   90.00
#
_symmetry.space_group_name_H-M   'P 1'
#
loop_
_entity.id
_entity.type
_entity.pdbx_description
1 polymer ?
#
loop_
_entity_poly.entity_id
_entity_poly.type
_entity_poly.pdbx_seq_one_letter_code
_entity_poly.pdbx_strand_id
1 'polypeptide(L)'
;MSDSVSDCTEPRRSAVTEAEVEALVRGICFKTGPPRFLGVELEWLVHEPRSPRLPVPPERREAAYAAVRALPLSSAVTVEPGGQLELSSAPAASLMECIASVSADLDAVRGVLREAGLALYGLGQDPWNEPTRFLHEPRYDAMETCLDRAGPEGRAMMCSSASVQVCLDAGYEEPGPLGLGRRWWLAHQLGALLVGAFANSPMARGRPTGWRSTRQSLWAAMDPGRTSAPPLDGDPRAAWAQHVLDAPVMCVRAPSGPWDVPEGLSFREWTRSDAPPGREDLDYHQTTLFPPVRPRGHLELRMIDAQPGDDGWIVPLAVTTALFDDPEAAETAYRTVKPLAERAGSLPAPLNALWTTAARSGLADPELREAALACFAAAADALPRIGASTEVQRAVAEFTDRYVARGRCPADDLLDRAADSGHPDHGTLLGAGQGAGRGAEQVAGRITGRGPEDGTEQGMEPDTDHGTEHLLSGKDFRP
;
A
#
# COMPACT_ATOMS: atom_id res chain seq x y z
N MET A 1 -18.52 -19.94 -59.65
CA MET A 1 -19.02 -20.22 -58.29
C MET A 1 -17.93 -20.94 -57.53
N SER A 2 -17.25 -20.23 -56.64
CA SER A 2 -16.49 -20.80 -55.53
C SER A 2 -16.09 -19.63 -54.64
N ASP A 3 -16.91 -19.37 -53.63
CA ASP A 3 -16.64 -18.42 -52.57
C ASP A 3 -15.51 -18.97 -51.68
N SER A 4 -14.40 -18.25 -51.60
CA SER A 4 -13.39 -18.45 -50.56
C SER A 4 -13.70 -17.52 -49.40
N VAL A 5 -14.42 -18.04 -48.41
CA VAL A 5 -14.66 -17.35 -47.13
C VAL A 5 -13.35 -17.34 -46.35
N SER A 6 -12.89 -16.13 -46.06
CA SER A 6 -11.77 -15.81 -45.17
C SER A 6 -12.13 -16.24 -43.74
N ASP A 7 -11.48 -17.28 -43.24
CA ASP A 7 -11.50 -17.63 -41.82
C ASP A 7 -10.37 -16.87 -41.12
N CYS A 8 -10.65 -15.63 -40.73
CA CYS A 8 -9.81 -14.89 -39.80
C CYS A 8 -10.13 -15.39 -38.38
N THR A 9 -9.64 -16.58 -38.04
CA THR A 9 -9.68 -17.03 -36.65
C THR A 9 -8.62 -16.22 -35.88
N GLU A 10 -9.06 -15.24 -35.10
CA GLU A 10 -8.22 -14.66 -34.05
C GLU A 10 -7.65 -15.82 -33.21
N PRO A 11 -6.37 -15.77 -32.79
CA PRO A 11 -5.80 -16.82 -31.98
C PRO A 11 -6.66 -16.99 -30.73
N ARG A 12 -7.36 -18.13 -30.63
CA ARG A 12 -8.13 -18.50 -29.43
C ARG A 12 -7.20 -18.34 -28.24
N ARG A 13 -7.50 -17.35 -27.38
CA ARG A 13 -6.89 -17.25 -26.05
C ARG A 13 -6.96 -18.65 -25.43
N SER A 14 -5.83 -19.21 -25.05
CA SER A 14 -5.82 -20.52 -24.39
C SER A 14 -6.61 -20.38 -23.09
N ALA A 15 -7.76 -21.03 -23.03
CA ALA A 15 -8.60 -21.07 -21.86
C ALA A 15 -7.80 -21.67 -20.69
N VAL A 16 -7.97 -21.10 -19.51
CA VAL A 16 -7.32 -21.58 -18.29
C VAL A 16 -8.29 -22.48 -17.53
N THR A 17 -7.82 -23.67 -17.19
CA THR A 17 -8.52 -24.64 -16.34
C THR A 17 -8.22 -24.42 -14.86
N GLU A 18 -9.03 -24.96 -13.96
CA GLU A 18 -8.77 -24.90 -12.50
C GLU A 18 -7.39 -25.45 -12.13
N ALA A 19 -6.97 -26.56 -12.74
CA ALA A 19 -5.65 -27.15 -12.49
C ALA A 19 -4.50 -26.23 -12.94
N GLU A 20 -4.70 -25.48 -14.04
CA GLU A 20 -3.73 -24.48 -14.49
C GLU A 20 -3.71 -23.26 -13.55
N VAL A 21 -4.87 -22.81 -13.04
CA VAL A 21 -4.90 -21.76 -12.00
C VAL A 21 -4.08 -22.18 -10.79
N GLU A 22 -4.32 -23.39 -10.27
CA GLU A 22 -3.59 -23.92 -9.10
C GLU A 22 -2.08 -23.97 -9.36
N ALA A 23 -1.66 -24.45 -10.53
CA ALA A 23 -0.25 -24.52 -10.91
C ALA A 23 0.39 -23.12 -11.03
N LEU A 24 -0.30 -22.16 -11.65
CA LEU A 24 0.17 -20.80 -11.82
C LEU A 24 0.29 -20.05 -10.50
N VAL A 25 -0.73 -20.14 -9.65
CA VAL A 25 -0.73 -19.55 -8.31
C VAL A 25 0.43 -20.12 -7.48
N ARG A 26 0.61 -21.44 -7.49
CA ARG A 26 1.71 -22.11 -6.78
C ARG A 26 3.09 -21.66 -7.28
N GLY A 27 3.27 -21.44 -8.58
CA GLY A 27 4.54 -21.05 -9.16
C GLY A 27 4.88 -19.56 -9.08
N ILE A 28 3.87 -18.67 -9.02
CA ILE A 28 4.09 -17.22 -9.19
C ILE A 28 3.87 -16.46 -7.88
N CYS A 29 2.83 -16.78 -7.11
CA CYS A 29 2.44 -16.00 -5.93
C CYS A 29 3.39 -16.19 -4.74
N PHE A 30 4.10 -17.32 -4.68
CA PHE A 30 4.97 -17.69 -3.56
C PHE A 30 6.35 -18.10 -4.04
N LYS A 31 7.18 -17.10 -4.40
CA LYS A 31 8.59 -17.34 -4.73
C LYS A 31 9.36 -17.52 -3.42
N THR A 32 9.91 -18.70 -3.22
CA THR A 32 10.65 -19.03 -2.01
C THR A 32 12.16 -18.91 -2.23
N GLY A 33 12.85 -18.56 -1.15
CA GLY A 33 14.28 -18.27 -1.13
C GLY A 33 14.66 -17.56 0.16
N PRO A 34 15.96 -17.32 0.39
CA PRO A 34 16.39 -16.45 1.48
C PRO A 34 15.67 -15.09 1.36
N PRO A 35 15.02 -14.58 2.43
CA PRO A 35 14.57 -13.19 2.45
C PRO A 35 15.76 -12.27 2.19
N ARG A 36 15.71 -11.51 1.11
CA ARG A 36 16.77 -10.62 0.64
C ARG A 36 16.24 -9.26 0.22
N PHE A 37 14.99 -9.22 -0.22
CA PHE A 37 14.37 -8.02 -0.75
C PHE A 37 13.15 -7.63 0.08
N LEU A 38 12.97 -6.32 0.18
CA LEU A 38 11.77 -5.69 0.69
C LEU A 38 11.40 -4.49 -0.18
N GLY A 39 10.17 -4.02 -0.03
CA GLY A 39 9.68 -2.83 -0.67
C GLY A 39 8.52 -2.22 0.09
N VAL A 40 8.05 -1.08 -0.38
CA VAL A 40 6.90 -0.39 0.19
C VAL A 40 6.06 0.23 -0.93
N GLU A 41 4.75 0.13 -0.80
CA GLU A 41 3.80 0.94 -1.57
C GLU A 41 3.18 1.96 -0.63
N LEU A 42 3.21 3.23 -1.04
CA LEU A 42 2.80 4.35 -0.21
C LEU A 42 1.77 5.17 -0.96
N GLU A 43 0.60 5.37 -0.35
CA GLU A 43 -0.46 6.20 -0.89
C GLU A 43 -0.62 7.45 -0.01
N TRP A 44 -0.94 8.58 -0.64
CA TRP A 44 -1.25 9.82 0.06
C TRP A 44 -2.47 10.51 -0.53
N LEU A 45 -3.25 11.12 0.36
CA LEU A 45 -4.24 12.11 -0.04
C LEU A 45 -3.52 13.39 -0.50
N VAL A 46 -4.07 14.07 -1.49
CA VAL A 46 -3.50 15.31 -2.03
C VAL A 46 -4.45 16.48 -1.81
N HIS A 47 -4.00 17.45 -1.02
CA HIS A 47 -4.80 18.61 -0.64
C HIS A 47 -4.06 19.93 -0.84
N GLU A 48 -4.82 21.02 -0.87
CA GLU A 48 -4.27 22.37 -0.76
C GLU A 48 -4.01 22.71 0.71
N PRO A 49 -2.76 23.00 1.13
CA PRO A 49 -2.42 23.18 2.54
C PRO A 49 -3.18 24.31 3.25
N ARG A 50 -3.55 25.35 2.51
CA ARG A 50 -4.28 26.52 3.05
C ARG A 50 -5.77 26.27 3.22
N SER A 51 -6.32 25.24 2.59
CA SER A 51 -7.75 24.93 2.61
C SER A 51 -7.98 23.44 2.38
N PRO A 52 -7.48 22.56 3.28
CA PRO A 52 -7.48 21.11 3.04
C PRO A 52 -8.89 20.50 3.00
N ARG A 53 -9.89 21.22 3.52
CA ARG A 53 -11.32 20.86 3.47
C ARG A 53 -11.99 21.10 2.12
N LEU A 54 -11.32 21.76 1.18
CA LEU A 54 -11.83 22.00 -0.15
C LEU A 54 -11.20 20.98 -1.11
N PRO A 55 -12.00 20.32 -1.96
CA PRO A 55 -11.46 19.45 -3.01
C PRO A 55 -10.53 20.23 -3.95
N VAL A 56 -9.41 19.62 -4.32
CA VAL A 56 -8.50 20.19 -5.32
C VAL A 56 -9.17 20.12 -6.70
N PRO A 57 -9.24 21.23 -7.46
CA PRO A 57 -9.78 21.23 -8.83
C PRO A 57 -9.10 20.17 -9.71
N PRO A 58 -9.84 19.38 -10.51
CA PRO A 58 -9.28 18.30 -11.33
C PRO A 58 -8.12 18.75 -12.22
N GLU A 59 -8.29 19.84 -12.98
CA GLU A 59 -7.27 20.35 -13.91
C GLU A 59 -5.93 20.67 -13.25
N ARG A 60 -5.98 21.25 -12.05
CA ARG A 60 -4.78 21.56 -11.26
C ARG A 60 -4.09 20.29 -10.78
N ARG A 61 -4.87 19.28 -10.41
CA ARG A 61 -4.37 17.98 -9.97
C ARG A 61 -3.74 17.21 -11.13
N GLU A 62 -4.40 17.20 -12.29
CA GLU A 62 -3.90 16.59 -13.52
C GLU A 62 -2.57 17.20 -13.97
N ALA A 63 -2.48 18.53 -14.00
CA ALA A 63 -1.24 19.23 -14.34
C ALA A 63 -0.10 18.88 -13.34
N ALA A 64 -0.40 18.84 -12.05
CA ALA A 64 0.58 18.46 -11.03
C ALA A 64 1.04 16.99 -11.20
N TYR A 65 0.12 16.07 -11.48
CA TYR A 65 0.45 14.66 -11.68
C TYR A 65 1.20 14.40 -12.99
N ALA A 66 0.93 15.17 -14.04
CA ALA A 66 1.73 15.15 -15.26
C ALA A 66 3.18 15.58 -14.98
N ALA A 67 3.37 16.65 -14.18
CA ALA A 67 4.70 17.10 -13.78
C ALA A 67 5.43 16.07 -12.89
N VAL A 68 4.72 15.43 -11.95
CA VAL A 68 5.28 14.35 -11.14
C VAL A 68 5.70 13.16 -11.99
N ARG A 69 4.89 12.74 -12.97
CA ARG A 69 5.23 11.63 -13.88
C ARG A 69 6.43 11.91 -14.78
N ALA A 70 6.80 13.17 -14.97
CA ALA A 70 7.99 13.54 -15.73
C ALA A 70 9.28 13.50 -14.89
N LEU A 71 9.20 13.27 -13.57
CA LEU A 71 10.36 13.13 -12.71
C LEU A 71 11.09 11.79 -12.97
N PRO A 72 12.44 11.77 -12.93
CA PRO A 72 13.22 10.55 -13.04
C PRO A 72 13.25 9.81 -11.70
N LEU A 73 12.10 9.24 -11.31
CA LEU A 73 11.93 8.55 -10.03
C LEU A 73 12.37 7.09 -10.14
N SER A 74 12.85 6.53 -9.03
CA SER A 74 13.15 5.10 -8.93
C SER A 74 11.87 4.28 -8.69
N SER A 75 10.93 4.85 -7.95
CA SER A 75 9.62 4.30 -7.66
C SER A 75 8.66 4.46 -8.84
N ALA A 76 7.79 3.48 -9.06
CA ALA A 76 6.67 3.64 -9.97
C ALA A 76 5.65 4.62 -9.36
N VAL A 77 5.13 5.55 -10.17
CA VAL A 77 4.09 6.48 -9.73
C VAL A 77 2.76 6.16 -10.39
N THR A 78 1.74 5.98 -9.55
CA THR A 78 0.37 5.69 -9.93
C THR A 78 -0.58 6.68 -9.28
N VAL A 79 -1.81 6.72 -9.78
CA VAL A 79 -2.89 7.51 -9.20
C VAL A 79 -4.04 6.54 -8.94
N GLU A 80 -4.55 6.56 -7.72
CA GLU A 80 -5.66 5.71 -7.28
C GLU A 80 -7.02 6.33 -7.67
N PRO A 81 -8.15 5.60 -7.57
CA PRO A 81 -9.43 6.04 -8.13
C PRO A 81 -9.91 7.42 -7.65
N GLY A 82 -9.66 7.76 -6.37
CA GLY A 82 -10.01 9.07 -5.78
C GLY A 82 -9.02 10.19 -6.11
N GLY A 83 -7.95 9.88 -6.82
CA GLY A 83 -6.86 10.79 -7.11
C GLY A 83 -5.81 10.85 -6.01
N GLN A 84 -5.71 9.84 -5.15
CA GLN A 84 -4.55 9.67 -4.26
C GLN A 84 -3.32 9.41 -5.11
N LEU A 85 -2.17 9.90 -4.67
CA LEU A 85 -0.90 9.62 -5.32
C LEU A 85 -0.26 8.40 -4.66
N GLU A 86 0.18 7.44 -5.45
CA GLU A 86 0.87 6.23 -5.00
C GLU A 86 2.30 6.20 -5.53
N LEU A 87 3.25 5.84 -4.65
CA LEU A 87 4.62 5.46 -5.01
C LEU A 87 4.83 3.99 -4.63
N SER A 88 5.19 3.15 -5.59
CA SER A 88 5.62 1.76 -5.35
C SER A 88 7.14 1.68 -5.52
N SER A 89 7.86 1.35 -4.44
CA SER A 89 9.32 1.27 -4.48
C SER A 89 9.79 0.15 -5.40
N ALA A 90 10.99 0.29 -5.97
CA ALA A 90 11.72 -0.86 -6.47
C ALA A 90 12.04 -1.84 -5.32
N PRO A 91 12.22 -3.14 -5.59
CA PRO A 91 12.74 -4.08 -4.59
C PRO A 91 14.14 -3.65 -4.13
N ALA A 92 14.33 -3.50 -2.83
CA ALA A 92 15.58 -3.07 -2.22
C ALA A 92 16.23 -4.22 -1.44
N ALA A 93 17.57 -4.31 -1.46
CA ALA A 93 18.31 -5.37 -0.79
C ALA A 93 18.53 -5.12 0.72
N SER A 94 18.09 -3.96 1.24
CA SER A 94 18.13 -3.64 2.66
C SER A 94 17.10 -2.59 3.04
N LEU A 95 16.78 -2.52 4.35
CA LEU A 95 15.88 -1.51 4.92
C LEU A 95 16.34 -0.09 4.59
N MET A 96 17.65 0.18 4.72
CA MET A 96 18.19 1.52 4.50
C MET A 96 18.23 1.92 3.02
N GLU A 97 18.44 0.96 2.11
CA GLU A 97 18.35 1.21 0.67
C GLU A 97 16.91 1.58 0.26
N CYS A 98 15.92 0.83 0.75
CA CYS A 98 14.50 1.15 0.52
C CYS A 98 14.19 2.56 1.04
N ILE A 99 14.58 2.85 2.28
CA ILE A 99 14.34 4.16 2.90
C ILE A 99 14.99 5.28 2.09
N ALA A 100 16.27 5.16 1.76
CA ALA A 100 17.00 6.20 1.03
C ALA A 100 16.40 6.47 -0.36
N SER A 101 16.05 5.42 -1.11
CA SER A 101 15.48 5.55 -2.45
C SER A 101 14.11 6.23 -2.42
N VAL A 102 13.21 5.76 -1.55
CA VAL A 102 11.84 6.28 -1.49
C VAL A 102 11.82 7.69 -0.89
N SER A 103 12.66 7.99 0.10
CA SER A 103 12.81 9.37 0.61
C SER A 103 13.29 10.34 -0.47
N ALA A 104 14.27 9.94 -1.30
CA ALA A 104 14.75 10.79 -2.39
C ALA A 104 13.65 11.06 -3.44
N ASP A 105 12.89 10.02 -3.82
CA ASP A 105 11.75 10.17 -4.71
C ASP A 105 10.67 11.09 -4.11
N LEU A 106 10.37 10.93 -2.81
CA LEU A 106 9.39 11.74 -2.11
C LEU A 106 9.78 13.21 -2.03
N ASP A 107 11.07 13.52 -1.82
CA ASP A 107 11.55 14.90 -1.81
C ASP A 107 11.35 15.57 -3.17
N ALA A 108 11.61 14.85 -4.27
CA ALA A 108 11.36 15.34 -5.63
C ALA A 108 9.86 15.57 -5.89
N VAL A 109 9.02 14.59 -5.53
CA VAL A 109 7.55 14.68 -5.67
C VAL A 109 6.99 15.85 -4.87
N ARG A 110 7.40 16.01 -3.62
CA ARG A 110 6.98 17.14 -2.75
C ARG A 110 7.43 18.48 -3.32
N GLY A 111 8.62 18.54 -3.91
CA GLY A 111 9.12 19.72 -4.62
C GLY A 111 8.14 20.20 -5.69
N VAL A 112 7.74 19.30 -6.58
CA VAL A 112 6.80 19.57 -7.67
C VAL A 112 5.40 19.92 -7.15
N LEU A 113 4.86 19.15 -6.20
CA LEU A 113 3.53 19.41 -5.65
C LEU A 113 3.45 20.76 -4.95
N ARG A 114 4.51 21.16 -4.23
CA ARG A 114 4.59 22.46 -3.56
C ARG A 114 4.54 23.63 -4.55
N GLU A 115 5.14 23.50 -5.73
CA GLU A 115 5.05 24.50 -6.81
C GLU A 115 3.62 24.63 -7.34
N ALA A 116 2.88 23.52 -7.39
CA ALA A 116 1.44 23.51 -7.69
C ALA A 116 0.56 23.92 -6.48
N GLY A 117 1.15 24.30 -5.34
CA GLY A 117 0.45 24.64 -4.10
C GLY A 117 -0.28 23.47 -3.44
N LEU A 118 0.10 22.24 -3.74
CA LEU A 118 -0.45 21.00 -3.21
C LEU A 118 0.52 20.36 -2.21
N ALA A 119 0.00 19.50 -1.34
CA ALA A 119 0.82 18.68 -0.45
C ALA A 119 0.23 17.28 -0.28
N LEU A 120 1.10 16.34 0.08
CA LEU A 120 0.76 14.98 0.46
C LEU A 120 0.34 14.94 1.93
N TYR A 121 -0.73 14.21 2.22
CA TYR A 121 -1.24 14.00 3.57
C TYR A 121 -1.29 12.52 3.88
N GLY A 122 -0.51 12.10 4.88
CA GLY A 122 -0.52 10.74 5.39
C GLY A 122 -1.64 10.54 6.40
N LEU A 123 -2.82 10.19 5.89
CA LEU A 123 -4.03 9.88 6.65
C LEU A 123 -4.69 8.65 6.04
N GLY A 124 -5.12 7.70 6.87
CA GLY A 124 -5.71 6.46 6.36
C GLY A 124 -7.04 6.68 5.60
N GLN A 125 -7.73 7.78 5.90
CA GLN A 125 -8.96 8.19 5.24
C GLN A 125 -9.08 9.71 5.18
N ASP A 126 -9.64 10.24 4.09
CA ASP A 126 -9.96 11.66 3.93
C ASP A 126 -10.96 12.09 5.01
N PRO A 127 -10.54 12.97 5.93
CA PRO A 127 -11.37 13.34 7.06
C PRO A 127 -12.39 14.42 6.68
N TRP A 128 -12.34 15.01 5.49
CA TRP A 128 -13.14 16.19 5.12
C TRP A 128 -14.04 15.97 3.92
N ASN A 129 -13.51 15.46 2.81
CA ASN A 129 -14.23 15.41 1.54
C ASN A 129 -15.04 14.13 1.40
N GLU A 130 -16.08 14.18 0.56
CA GLU A 130 -16.85 13.00 0.22
C GLU A 130 -16.11 12.13 -0.82
N PRO A 131 -16.28 10.80 -0.77
CA PRO A 131 -15.71 9.89 -1.77
C PRO A 131 -16.14 10.27 -3.18
N THR A 132 -15.19 10.81 -3.95
CA THR A 132 -15.43 11.28 -5.32
C THR A 132 -14.39 10.67 -6.24
N ARG A 133 -14.81 10.09 -7.36
CA ARG A 133 -13.87 9.60 -8.35
C ARG A 133 -13.16 10.74 -9.06
N PHE A 134 -11.88 10.49 -9.32
CA PHE A 134 -11.02 11.31 -10.15
C PHE A 134 -10.71 10.60 -11.48
N LEU A 135 -10.47 9.29 -11.43
CA LEU A 135 -10.10 8.48 -12.59
C LEU A 135 -11.33 7.81 -13.21
N HIS A 136 -11.48 7.89 -14.54
CA HIS A 136 -12.67 7.48 -15.30
C HIS A 136 -12.46 6.33 -16.31
N GLU A 137 -11.38 5.55 -16.16
CA GLU A 137 -11.09 4.41 -17.03
C GLU A 137 -12.11 3.27 -16.83
N PRO A 138 -12.40 2.44 -17.86
CA PRO A 138 -13.40 1.37 -17.79
C PRO A 138 -13.24 0.42 -16.60
N ARG A 139 -12.01 0.20 -16.13
CA ARG A 139 -11.70 -0.63 -14.96
C ARG A 139 -12.36 -0.09 -13.68
N TYR A 140 -12.33 1.22 -13.49
CA TYR A 140 -12.83 1.87 -12.29
C TYR A 140 -14.34 2.06 -12.34
N ASP A 141 -14.90 2.27 -13.54
CA ASP A 141 -16.35 2.27 -13.77
C ASP A 141 -16.96 0.91 -13.37
N ALA A 142 -16.32 -0.18 -13.82
CA ALA A 142 -16.74 -1.53 -13.50
C ALA A 142 -16.53 -1.87 -12.02
N MET A 143 -15.42 -1.45 -11.43
CA MET A 143 -15.13 -1.64 -10.01
C MET A 143 -16.13 -0.91 -9.12
N GLU A 144 -16.44 0.36 -9.40
CA GLU A 144 -17.44 1.14 -8.67
C GLU A 144 -18.81 0.45 -8.75
N THR A 145 -19.25 0.08 -9.96
CA THR A 145 -20.50 -0.66 -10.19
C THR A 145 -20.55 -1.97 -9.41
N CYS A 146 -19.46 -2.75 -9.38
CA CYS A 146 -19.38 -4.00 -8.64
C CYS A 146 -19.49 -3.78 -7.13
N LEU A 147 -18.76 -2.79 -6.60
CA LEU A 147 -18.65 -2.55 -5.16
C LEU A 147 -19.90 -1.90 -4.57
N ASP A 148 -20.56 -1.03 -5.33
CA ASP A 148 -21.79 -0.34 -4.91
C ASP A 148 -22.95 -1.32 -4.61
N ARG A 149 -22.90 -2.55 -5.12
CA ARG A 149 -23.89 -3.61 -4.82
C ARG A 149 -23.95 -3.95 -3.33
N ALA A 150 -22.83 -3.90 -2.63
CA ALA A 150 -22.74 -4.23 -1.21
C ALA A 150 -23.03 -3.02 -0.30
N GLY A 151 -22.83 -1.80 -0.82
CA GLY A 151 -22.98 -0.56 -0.06
C GLY A 151 -21.97 0.50 -0.49
N PRO A 152 -22.03 1.70 0.13
CA PRO A 152 -21.14 2.82 -0.21
C PRO A 152 -19.68 2.63 0.21
N GLU A 153 -19.37 1.63 1.03
CA GLU A 153 -18.06 1.45 1.66
C GLU A 153 -16.95 1.12 0.67
N GLY A 154 -17.26 0.35 -0.39
CA GLY A 154 -16.28 0.06 -1.44
C GLY A 154 -15.89 1.30 -2.24
N ARG A 155 -16.83 2.22 -2.49
CA ARG A 155 -16.53 3.52 -3.10
C ARG A 155 -15.72 4.41 -2.17
N ALA A 156 -16.03 4.40 -0.88
CA ALA A 156 -15.24 5.12 0.13
C ALA A 156 -13.80 4.59 0.21
N MET A 157 -13.62 3.26 0.13
CA MET A 157 -12.30 2.63 0.05
C MET A 157 -11.54 3.14 -1.17
N MET A 158 -12.13 3.06 -2.37
CA MET A 158 -11.49 3.50 -3.61
C MET A 158 -11.13 4.99 -3.62
N CYS A 159 -12.02 5.83 -3.10
CA CYS A 159 -11.96 7.27 -3.39
C CYS A 159 -11.50 8.12 -2.21
N SER A 160 -11.36 7.56 -1.01
CA SER A 160 -11.04 8.34 0.19
C SER A 160 -10.02 7.70 1.10
N SER A 161 -9.40 6.57 0.74
CA SER A 161 -8.42 5.91 1.61
C SER A 161 -7.00 6.03 1.10
N ALA A 162 -6.02 5.89 2.00
CA ALA A 162 -4.60 5.82 1.68
C ALA A 162 -3.87 4.93 2.70
N SER A 163 -2.79 4.29 2.28
CA SER A 163 -2.11 3.25 3.07
C SER A 163 -0.58 3.30 3.01
N VAL A 164 0.03 2.58 3.96
CA VAL A 164 1.38 2.04 3.83
C VAL A 164 1.23 0.54 3.61
N GLN A 165 1.83 0.01 2.55
CA GLN A 165 1.81 -1.42 2.27
C GLN A 165 3.24 -1.95 2.27
N VAL A 166 3.53 -2.92 3.13
CA VAL A 166 4.89 -3.44 3.30
C VAL A 166 5.03 -4.74 2.52
N CYS A 167 6.01 -4.79 1.62
CA CYS A 167 6.27 -5.92 0.74
C CYS A 167 7.52 -6.66 1.20
N LEU A 168 7.40 -7.94 1.55
CA LEU A 168 8.48 -8.76 2.10
C LEU A 168 8.58 -10.09 1.36
N ASP A 169 9.79 -10.57 1.12
CA ASP A 169 9.98 -11.90 0.54
C ASP A 169 9.23 -13.00 1.32
N ALA A 170 8.72 -14.00 0.59
CA ALA A 170 7.90 -15.06 1.17
C ALA A 170 8.70 -15.98 2.11
N GLY A 171 10.01 -16.05 1.94
CA GLY A 171 10.94 -16.81 2.78
C GLY A 171 11.31 -18.18 2.24
N TYR A 172 12.00 -18.96 3.06
CA TYR A 172 12.52 -20.26 2.67
C TYR A 172 11.40 -21.27 2.41
N GLU A 173 11.64 -22.22 1.51
CA GLU A 173 10.74 -23.37 1.35
C GLU A 173 10.68 -24.20 2.64
N GLU A 174 11.84 -24.38 3.27
CA GLU A 174 11.98 -25.22 4.46
C GLU A 174 11.35 -24.59 5.71
N PRO A 175 10.88 -25.43 6.65
CA PRO A 175 10.37 -24.95 7.93
C PRO A 175 11.43 -24.16 8.72
N GLY A 176 10.97 -23.16 9.47
CA GLY A 176 11.80 -22.36 10.36
C GLY A 176 11.21 -20.96 10.57
N PRO A 177 11.80 -20.12 11.43
CA PRO A 177 11.30 -18.76 11.69
C PRO A 177 11.15 -17.92 10.40
N LEU A 178 12.03 -18.14 9.43
CA LEU A 178 12.03 -17.47 8.12
C LEU A 178 11.42 -18.31 6.99
N GLY A 179 10.78 -19.45 7.30
CA GLY A 179 10.13 -20.31 6.32
C GLY A 179 8.77 -19.77 5.88
N LEU A 180 8.34 -20.11 4.66
CA LEU A 180 7.10 -19.65 4.04
C LEU A 180 5.88 -19.82 4.94
N GLY A 181 5.67 -21.03 5.48
CA GLY A 181 4.52 -21.30 6.33
C GLY A 181 4.49 -20.43 7.59
N ARG A 182 5.66 -20.16 8.18
CA ARG A 182 5.79 -19.31 9.37
C ARG A 182 5.52 -17.85 9.04
N ARG A 183 6.12 -17.31 7.98
CA ARG A 183 5.96 -15.91 7.56
C ARG A 183 4.52 -15.65 7.09
N TRP A 184 3.92 -16.57 6.35
CA TRP A 184 2.52 -16.48 5.92
C TRP A 184 1.55 -16.39 7.09
N TRP A 185 1.71 -17.28 8.07
CA TRP A 185 0.89 -17.27 9.28
C TRP A 185 1.12 -15.99 10.09
N LEU A 186 2.38 -15.59 10.29
CA LEU A 186 2.74 -14.40 11.06
C LEU A 186 2.15 -13.13 10.43
N ALA A 187 2.19 -12.98 9.10
CA ALA A 187 1.63 -11.81 8.40
C ALA A 187 0.14 -11.61 8.68
N HIS A 188 -0.63 -12.70 8.73
CA HIS A 188 -2.05 -12.62 9.04
C HIS A 188 -2.31 -12.33 10.51
N GLN A 189 -1.55 -12.96 11.42
CA GLN A 189 -1.76 -12.78 12.86
C GLN A 189 -1.26 -11.44 13.38
N LEU A 190 -0.18 -10.92 12.82
CA LEU A 190 0.35 -9.60 13.16
C LEU A 190 -0.55 -8.47 12.63
N GLY A 191 -1.38 -8.73 11.62
CA GLY A 191 -2.19 -7.70 10.95
C GLY A 191 -3.09 -6.91 11.91
N ALA A 192 -3.74 -7.55 12.89
CA ALA A 192 -4.54 -6.81 13.88
C ALA A 192 -3.68 -5.90 14.78
N LEU A 193 -2.49 -6.35 15.16
CA LEU A 193 -1.53 -5.53 15.91
C LEU A 193 -1.07 -4.32 15.07
N LEU A 194 -0.77 -4.52 13.79
CA LEU A 194 -0.39 -3.46 12.86
C LEU A 194 -1.52 -2.44 12.66
N VAL A 195 -2.77 -2.91 12.45
CA VAL A 195 -3.95 -2.03 12.40
C VAL A 195 -4.05 -1.20 13.67
N GLY A 196 -3.93 -1.83 14.85
CA GLY A 196 -4.12 -1.13 16.11
C GLY A 196 -3.02 -0.12 16.44
N ALA A 197 -1.75 -0.47 16.18
CA ALA A 197 -0.60 0.39 16.45
C ALA A 197 -0.51 1.59 15.50
N PHE A 198 -0.88 1.39 14.24
CA PHE A 198 -0.74 2.38 13.16
C PHE A 198 -2.07 2.99 12.72
N ALA A 199 -3.17 2.80 13.46
CA ALA A 199 -4.45 3.41 13.13
C ALA A 199 -4.33 4.95 13.05
N ASN A 200 -4.75 5.53 11.91
CA ASN A 200 -4.60 6.95 11.61
C ASN A 200 -5.74 7.48 10.72
N SER A 201 -6.97 7.01 10.96
CA SER A 201 -8.15 7.45 10.21
C SER A 201 -9.42 7.54 11.07
N PRO A 202 -9.44 8.33 12.15
CA PRO A 202 -10.58 8.34 13.08
C PRO A 202 -11.72 9.28 12.68
N MET A 203 -11.61 9.99 11.56
CA MET A 203 -12.54 11.03 11.14
C MET A 203 -13.08 10.77 9.74
N ALA A 204 -14.32 11.19 9.50
CA ALA A 204 -14.93 11.30 8.18
C ALA A 204 -15.93 12.46 8.16
N ARG A 205 -16.01 13.20 7.05
CA ARG A 205 -16.89 14.39 6.91
C ARG A 205 -16.80 15.37 8.09
N GLY A 206 -15.58 15.58 8.60
CA GLY A 206 -15.26 16.49 9.70
C GLY A 206 -15.67 16.00 11.09
N ARG A 207 -16.07 14.73 11.26
CA ARG A 207 -16.55 14.20 12.55
C ARG A 207 -15.85 12.89 12.92
N PRO A 208 -15.67 12.59 14.23
CA PRO A 208 -15.23 11.27 14.66
C PRO A 208 -16.17 10.16 14.20
N THR A 209 -15.62 9.05 13.72
CA THR A 209 -16.40 7.90 13.22
C THR A 209 -16.70 6.85 14.28
N GLY A 210 -16.03 6.94 15.44
CA GLY A 210 -16.03 5.91 16.47
C GLY A 210 -15.01 4.79 16.23
N TRP A 211 -14.19 4.89 15.17
CA TRP A 211 -13.08 4.00 14.88
C TRP A 211 -11.74 4.73 15.07
N ARG A 212 -10.67 3.98 15.34
CA ARG A 212 -9.29 4.49 15.23
C ARG A 212 -8.80 4.37 13.79
N SER A 213 -9.10 3.24 13.14
CA SER A 213 -8.94 3.06 11.70
C SER A 213 -10.31 2.91 11.04
N THR A 214 -10.87 4.02 10.55
CA THR A 214 -12.08 3.97 9.70
C THR A 214 -11.76 3.24 8.41
N ARG A 215 -10.54 3.45 7.88
CA ARG A 215 -10.01 2.72 6.72
C ARG A 215 -10.26 1.23 6.90
N GLN A 216 -9.74 0.59 7.95
CA GLN A 216 -9.91 -0.85 8.14
C GLN A 216 -11.39 -1.28 8.27
N SER A 217 -12.27 -0.43 8.81
CA SER A 217 -13.70 -0.72 8.88
C SER A 217 -14.38 -0.79 7.51
N LEU A 218 -13.90 -0.03 6.52
CA LEU A 218 -14.43 -0.09 5.15
C LEU A 218 -14.14 -1.46 4.50
N TRP A 219 -12.93 -2.01 4.68
CA TRP A 219 -12.55 -3.32 4.13
C TRP A 219 -13.38 -4.45 4.74
N ALA A 220 -13.73 -4.33 6.02
CA ALA A 220 -14.58 -5.30 6.72
C ALA A 220 -16.07 -5.22 6.28
N ALA A 221 -16.50 -4.09 5.73
CA ALA A 221 -17.86 -3.90 5.21
C ALA A 221 -18.01 -4.25 3.72
N MET A 222 -16.90 -4.44 3.01
CA MET A 222 -16.88 -4.88 1.62
C MET A 222 -17.15 -6.38 1.46
N ASP A 223 -17.39 -6.81 0.22
CA ASP A 223 -17.57 -8.20 -0.18
C ASP A 223 -16.47 -9.11 0.38
N PRO A 224 -16.81 -10.04 1.31
CA PRO A 224 -15.82 -10.87 1.98
C PRO A 224 -15.15 -11.86 1.03
N GLY A 225 -15.75 -12.17 -0.13
CA GLY A 225 -15.17 -13.06 -1.13
C GLY A 225 -13.87 -12.53 -1.74
N ARG A 226 -13.61 -11.22 -1.64
CA ARG A 226 -12.36 -10.59 -2.10
C ARG A 226 -11.53 -9.94 -1.00
N THR A 227 -12.11 -9.62 0.16
CA THR A 227 -11.42 -8.93 1.26
C THR A 227 -11.00 -9.83 2.42
N SER A 228 -11.53 -11.06 2.50
CA SER A 228 -11.18 -11.97 3.59
C SER A 228 -9.84 -12.66 3.34
N ALA A 229 -9.11 -12.90 4.43
CA ALA A 229 -7.96 -13.79 4.42
C ALA A 229 -8.37 -15.23 4.07
N PRO A 230 -7.54 -15.97 3.31
CA PRO A 230 -7.74 -17.40 3.10
C PRO A 230 -7.51 -18.20 4.41
N PRO A 231 -7.95 -19.47 4.47
CA PRO A 231 -7.63 -20.36 5.58
C PRO A 231 -6.12 -20.46 5.84
N LEU A 232 -5.72 -20.54 7.12
CA LEU A 232 -4.32 -20.53 7.55
C LEU A 232 -3.83 -21.88 8.12
N ASP A 233 -4.71 -22.87 8.20
CA ASP A 233 -4.47 -24.19 8.78
C ASP A 233 -3.93 -25.23 7.78
N GLY A 234 -3.59 -24.80 6.57
CA GLY A 234 -3.08 -25.66 5.49
C GLY A 234 -1.88 -25.09 4.73
N ASP A 235 -1.60 -25.68 3.56
CA ASP A 235 -0.57 -25.18 2.62
C ASP A 235 -0.96 -23.77 2.12
N PRO A 236 -0.12 -22.73 2.32
CA PRO A 236 -0.42 -21.36 1.87
C PRO A 236 -0.77 -21.27 0.39
N ARG A 237 -0.10 -22.08 -0.45
CA ARG A 237 -0.30 -22.06 -1.90
C ARG A 237 -1.65 -22.64 -2.29
N ALA A 238 -2.01 -23.78 -1.72
CA ALA A 238 -3.33 -24.37 -1.93
C ALA A 238 -4.45 -23.46 -1.41
N ALA A 239 -4.31 -22.91 -0.19
CA ALA A 239 -5.31 -22.01 0.38
C ALA A 239 -5.54 -20.75 -0.46
N TRP A 240 -4.46 -20.14 -0.96
CA TRP A 240 -4.55 -18.99 -1.86
C TRP A 240 -5.14 -19.37 -3.23
N ALA A 241 -4.79 -20.53 -3.81
CA ALA A 241 -5.37 -20.97 -5.08
C ALA A 241 -6.88 -21.21 -4.97
N GLN A 242 -7.35 -21.82 -3.87
CA GLN A 242 -8.79 -21.96 -3.62
C GLN A 242 -9.46 -20.59 -3.47
N HIS A 243 -8.84 -19.67 -2.73
CA HIS A 243 -9.36 -18.31 -2.59
C HIS A 243 -9.47 -17.59 -3.93
N VAL A 244 -8.46 -17.69 -4.81
CA VAL A 244 -8.50 -17.10 -6.17
C VAL A 244 -9.63 -17.70 -7.00
N LEU A 245 -9.80 -19.03 -6.97
CA LEU A 245 -10.85 -19.74 -7.72
C LEU A 245 -12.25 -19.39 -7.21
N ASP A 246 -12.45 -19.34 -5.89
CA ASP A 246 -13.77 -19.16 -5.29
C ASP A 246 -14.17 -17.68 -5.18
N ALA A 247 -13.22 -16.75 -5.37
CA ALA A 247 -13.51 -15.33 -5.34
C ALA A 247 -14.42 -14.91 -6.52
N PRO A 248 -15.38 -14.00 -6.28
CA PRO A 248 -16.26 -13.47 -7.32
C PRO A 248 -15.50 -12.60 -8.33
N VAL A 249 -15.73 -12.89 -9.62
CA VAL A 249 -15.23 -12.11 -10.75
C VAL A 249 -15.80 -10.69 -10.66
N MET A 250 -14.92 -9.71 -10.55
CA MET A 250 -15.34 -8.30 -10.48
C MET A 250 -15.87 -7.79 -11.82
N CYS A 251 -15.15 -8.08 -12.90
CA CYS A 251 -15.54 -7.68 -14.24
C CYS A 251 -14.88 -8.53 -15.32
N VAL A 252 -15.50 -8.57 -16.50
CA VAL A 252 -14.96 -9.18 -17.71
C VAL A 252 -14.51 -8.06 -18.65
N ARG A 253 -13.22 -8.07 -19.02
CA ARG A 253 -12.61 -6.99 -19.80
C ARG A 253 -13.02 -7.07 -21.26
N ALA A 254 -13.30 -5.92 -21.84
CA ALA A 254 -13.52 -5.73 -23.26
C ALA A 254 -12.53 -4.69 -23.84
N PRO A 255 -12.28 -4.65 -25.16
CA PRO A 255 -11.40 -3.67 -25.79
C PRO A 255 -11.78 -2.21 -25.49
N SER A 256 -13.07 -1.95 -25.31
CA SER A 256 -13.62 -0.66 -24.91
C SER A 256 -14.64 -0.84 -23.77
N GLY A 257 -14.87 0.22 -22.99
CA GLY A 257 -15.93 0.21 -21.98
C GLY A 257 -17.34 0.28 -22.59
N PRO A 258 -18.38 0.03 -21.78
CA PRO A 258 -18.29 -0.45 -20.40
C PRO A 258 -17.84 -1.92 -20.35
N TRP A 259 -17.11 -2.29 -19.30
CA TRP A 259 -16.79 -3.69 -19.04
C TRP A 259 -17.96 -4.37 -18.32
N ASP A 260 -18.18 -5.66 -18.61
CA ASP A 260 -19.26 -6.41 -18.00
C ASP A 260 -18.97 -6.66 -16.52
N VAL A 261 -19.99 -6.54 -15.66
CA VAL A 261 -19.88 -6.72 -14.22
C VAL A 261 -20.80 -7.88 -13.81
N PRO A 262 -20.37 -9.15 -13.90
CA PRO A 262 -21.24 -10.29 -13.65
C PRO A 262 -21.70 -10.34 -12.19
N GLU A 263 -22.84 -10.97 -11.93
CA GLU A 263 -23.36 -11.23 -10.58
C GLU A 263 -23.26 -12.72 -10.26
N GLY A 264 -22.70 -13.04 -9.08
CA GLY A 264 -22.61 -14.41 -8.60
C GLY A 264 -21.71 -15.35 -9.40
N LEU A 265 -20.82 -14.81 -10.24
CA LEU A 265 -19.84 -15.61 -11.01
C LEU A 265 -18.52 -15.68 -10.24
N SER A 266 -18.16 -16.85 -9.72
CA SER A 266 -16.80 -17.14 -9.25
C SER A 266 -15.84 -17.38 -10.42
N PHE A 267 -14.54 -17.21 -10.19
CA PHE A 267 -13.55 -17.52 -11.23
C PHE A 267 -13.61 -19.02 -11.60
N ARG A 268 -13.86 -19.89 -10.63
CA ARG A 268 -14.07 -21.33 -10.83
C ARG A 268 -15.23 -21.61 -11.79
N GLU A 269 -16.38 -20.99 -11.57
CA GLU A 269 -17.53 -21.13 -12.46
C GLU A 269 -17.22 -20.59 -13.86
N TRP A 270 -16.45 -19.49 -13.95
CA TRP A 270 -16.02 -18.95 -15.23
C TRP A 270 -15.15 -19.94 -16.03
N THR A 271 -14.21 -20.64 -15.38
CA THR A 271 -13.40 -21.71 -16.03
C THR A 271 -14.21 -22.88 -16.59
N ARG A 272 -15.45 -23.07 -16.11
CA ARG A 272 -16.37 -24.14 -16.53
C ARG A 272 -17.44 -23.65 -17.51
N SER A 273 -17.45 -22.37 -17.86
CA SER A 273 -18.46 -21.77 -18.73
C SER A 273 -18.22 -22.07 -20.21
N ASP A 274 -19.20 -21.73 -21.06
CA ASP A 274 -19.09 -21.82 -22.52
C ASP A 274 -18.05 -20.84 -23.11
N ALA A 275 -17.66 -19.81 -22.35
CA ALA A 275 -16.67 -18.80 -22.71
C ALA A 275 -15.62 -18.65 -21.58
N PRO A 276 -14.75 -19.66 -21.38
CA PRO A 276 -13.82 -19.70 -20.25
C PRO A 276 -12.74 -18.59 -20.33
N PRO A 277 -12.22 -18.12 -19.18
CA PRO A 277 -11.23 -17.07 -19.11
C PRO A 277 -9.88 -17.51 -19.66
N GLY A 278 -9.14 -16.55 -20.22
CA GLY A 278 -7.74 -16.75 -20.58
C GLY A 278 -6.77 -16.40 -19.45
N ARG A 279 -5.47 -16.53 -19.72
CA ARG A 279 -4.41 -16.21 -18.75
C ARG A 279 -4.46 -14.75 -18.29
N GLU A 280 -4.65 -13.82 -19.22
CA GLU A 280 -4.72 -12.39 -18.89
C GLU A 280 -5.90 -12.06 -17.96
N ASP A 281 -7.00 -12.83 -18.05
CA ASP A 281 -8.16 -12.67 -17.18
C ASP A 281 -7.89 -13.18 -15.76
N LEU A 282 -7.13 -14.28 -15.61
CA LEU A 282 -6.63 -14.73 -14.32
C LEU A 282 -5.66 -13.71 -13.69
N ASP A 283 -4.73 -13.18 -14.48
CA ASP A 283 -3.77 -12.19 -14.01
C ASP A 283 -4.51 -10.92 -13.54
N TYR A 284 -5.53 -10.48 -14.29
CA TYR A 284 -6.38 -9.36 -13.89
C TYR A 284 -7.23 -9.67 -12.65
N HIS A 285 -7.90 -10.82 -12.60
CA HIS A 285 -8.75 -11.25 -11.47
C HIS A 285 -8.02 -11.17 -10.14
N GLN A 286 -6.77 -11.64 -10.07
CA GLN A 286 -5.93 -11.57 -8.88
C GLN A 286 -5.67 -10.13 -8.40
N THR A 287 -5.67 -9.13 -9.29
CA THR A 287 -5.53 -7.72 -8.90
C THR A 287 -6.78 -7.15 -8.23
N THR A 288 -7.93 -7.82 -8.37
CA THR A 288 -9.23 -7.44 -7.80
C THR A 288 -9.50 -8.08 -6.43
N LEU A 289 -8.54 -8.85 -5.93
CA LEU A 289 -8.53 -9.42 -4.59
C LEU A 289 -7.77 -8.49 -3.65
N PHE A 290 -8.38 -8.19 -2.51
CA PHE A 290 -7.90 -7.24 -1.51
C PHE A 290 -7.84 -7.86 -0.11
N PRO A 291 -7.28 -9.08 0.07
CA PRO A 291 -7.09 -9.65 1.39
C PRO A 291 -6.10 -8.80 2.22
N PRO A 292 -6.05 -8.97 3.55
CA PRO A 292 -5.10 -8.24 4.37
C PRO A 292 -3.64 -8.50 4.02
N VAL A 293 -3.33 -9.73 3.57
CA VAL A 293 -2.02 -10.12 3.05
C VAL A 293 -2.21 -10.73 1.68
N ARG A 294 -1.56 -10.18 0.66
CA ARG A 294 -1.66 -10.67 -0.72
C ARG A 294 -0.32 -11.25 -1.19
N PRO A 295 -0.29 -12.48 -1.72
CA PRO A 295 0.93 -13.06 -2.28
C PRO A 295 1.08 -12.72 -3.77
N ARG A 296 2.17 -12.05 -4.14
CA ARG A 296 2.48 -11.58 -5.52
C ARG A 296 3.86 -12.03 -6.01
N GLY A 297 4.41 -13.08 -5.40
CA GLY A 297 5.82 -13.48 -5.46
C GLY A 297 6.57 -13.06 -4.19
N HIS A 298 6.03 -12.07 -3.48
CA HIS A 298 6.36 -11.65 -2.12
C HIS A 298 5.04 -11.57 -1.31
N LEU A 299 5.13 -11.36 0.00
CA LEU A 299 4.00 -11.08 0.88
C LEU A 299 3.78 -9.57 0.97
N GLU A 300 2.61 -9.12 0.54
CA GLU A 300 2.20 -7.72 0.57
C GLU A 300 1.23 -7.51 1.75
N LEU A 301 1.66 -6.82 2.80
CA LEU A 301 0.85 -6.50 3.98
C LEU A 301 0.13 -5.16 3.76
N ARG A 302 -1.20 -5.18 3.69
CA ARG A 302 -2.02 -4.09 3.13
C ARG A 302 -2.85 -3.30 4.15
N MET A 303 -2.73 -3.62 5.44
CA MET A 303 -3.65 -3.17 6.48
C MET A 303 -3.27 -1.86 7.17
N ILE A 304 -2.07 -1.32 6.92
CA ILE A 304 -1.54 -0.15 7.63
C ILE A 304 -2.10 1.14 7.00
N ASP A 305 -2.73 2.00 7.80
CA ASP A 305 -3.15 3.33 7.36
C ASP A 305 -1.94 4.17 6.92
N ALA A 306 -2.12 5.10 5.97
CA ALA A 306 -1.11 6.11 5.72
C ALA A 306 -0.79 6.89 7.01
N GLN A 307 0.50 7.14 7.27
CA GLN A 307 0.99 7.63 8.56
C GLN A 307 1.29 9.13 8.56
N PRO A 308 1.12 9.84 9.70
CA PRO A 308 1.24 11.28 9.74
C PRO A 308 2.69 11.76 9.60
N GLY A 309 2.86 12.97 9.06
CA GLY A 309 4.16 13.59 8.84
C GLY A 309 4.80 13.14 7.53
N ASP A 310 5.87 13.83 7.15
CA ASP A 310 6.56 13.57 5.89
C ASP A 310 7.15 12.14 5.86
N ASP A 311 7.79 11.71 6.94
CA ASP A 311 8.47 10.41 6.99
C ASP A 311 7.75 9.38 7.88
N GLY A 312 6.44 9.59 8.13
CA GLY A 312 5.65 8.74 9.02
C GLY A 312 5.61 7.26 8.61
N TRP A 313 5.84 6.97 7.33
CA TRP A 313 5.86 5.63 6.75
C TRP A 313 7.11 4.80 7.13
N ILE A 314 8.18 5.43 7.62
CA ILE A 314 9.42 4.73 7.96
C ILE A 314 9.22 3.76 9.12
N VAL A 315 8.46 4.16 10.15
CA VAL A 315 8.23 3.32 11.34
C VAL A 315 7.48 2.01 11.01
N PRO A 316 6.32 2.02 10.32
CA PRO A 316 5.67 0.77 9.95
C PRO A 316 6.53 -0.12 9.05
N LEU A 317 7.31 0.44 8.13
CA LEU A 317 8.26 -0.33 7.32
C LEU A 317 9.33 -0.98 8.19
N ALA A 318 10.00 -0.19 9.04
CA ALA A 318 11.12 -0.64 9.87
C ALA A 318 10.70 -1.71 10.88
N VAL A 319 9.59 -1.50 11.60
CA VAL A 319 9.07 -2.45 12.58
C VAL A 319 8.65 -3.75 11.91
N THR A 320 7.91 -3.67 10.79
CA THR A 320 7.45 -4.87 10.08
C THR A 320 8.63 -5.65 9.50
N THR A 321 9.61 -4.96 8.90
CA THR A 321 10.83 -5.61 8.37
C THR A 321 11.61 -6.31 9.48
N ALA A 322 11.83 -5.64 10.62
CA ALA A 322 12.55 -6.22 11.76
C ALA A 322 11.85 -7.46 12.31
N LEU A 323 10.52 -7.44 12.42
CA LEU A 323 9.73 -8.58 12.93
C LEU A 323 9.67 -9.76 11.96
N PHE A 324 10.06 -9.59 10.70
CA PHE A 324 10.03 -10.67 9.71
C PHE A 324 11.42 -11.19 9.38
N ASP A 325 12.39 -10.30 9.21
CA ASP A 325 13.69 -10.65 8.62
C ASP A 325 14.78 -10.92 9.66
N ASP A 326 14.63 -10.46 10.90
CA ASP A 326 15.47 -10.90 12.01
C ASP A 326 14.89 -12.18 12.66
N PRO A 327 15.63 -13.31 12.68
CA PRO A 327 15.12 -14.58 13.21
C PRO A 327 14.66 -14.53 14.67
N GLU A 328 15.32 -13.74 15.52
CA GLU A 328 14.99 -13.65 16.95
C GLU A 328 13.72 -12.83 17.17
N ALA A 329 13.57 -11.71 16.47
CA ALA A 329 12.36 -10.89 16.51
C ALA A 329 11.17 -11.62 15.89
N ALA A 330 11.36 -12.35 14.78
CA ALA A 330 10.31 -13.16 14.16
C ALA A 330 9.78 -14.24 15.11
N GLU A 331 10.67 -14.94 15.81
CA GLU A 331 10.26 -15.96 16.78
C GLU A 331 9.56 -15.32 18.00
N THR A 332 10.01 -14.16 18.45
CA THR A 332 9.36 -13.41 19.54
C THR A 332 7.96 -12.97 19.14
N ALA A 333 7.81 -12.31 17.99
CA ALA A 333 6.52 -11.89 17.45
C ALA A 333 5.57 -13.07 17.28
N TYR A 334 6.05 -14.18 16.71
CA TYR A 334 5.26 -15.41 16.56
C TYR A 334 4.68 -15.89 17.90
N ARG A 335 5.51 -15.98 18.95
CA ARG A 335 5.06 -16.43 20.28
C ARG A 335 4.08 -15.44 20.90
N THR A 336 4.31 -14.15 20.70
CA THR A 336 3.47 -13.07 21.23
C THR A 336 2.08 -13.04 20.60
N VAL A 337 1.96 -13.22 19.28
CA VAL A 337 0.66 -13.14 18.59
C VAL A 337 -0.12 -14.45 18.61
N LYS A 338 0.53 -15.58 18.94
CA LYS A 338 -0.15 -16.88 19.00
C LYS A 338 -1.32 -16.92 20.00
N PRO A 339 -1.20 -16.46 21.25
CA PRO A 339 -2.35 -16.38 22.17
C PRO A 339 -3.44 -15.41 21.68
N LEU A 340 -3.06 -14.29 21.04
CA LEU A 340 -4.04 -13.36 20.46
C LEU A 340 -4.87 -13.99 19.34
N ALA A 341 -4.26 -14.88 18.54
CA ALA A 341 -4.95 -15.60 17.48
C ALA A 341 -6.15 -16.40 18.00
N GLU A 342 -6.06 -16.94 19.23
CA GLU A 342 -7.14 -17.71 19.86
C GLU A 342 -8.37 -16.84 20.19
N ARG A 343 -8.20 -15.51 20.33
CA ARG A 343 -9.29 -14.54 20.52
C ARG A 343 -9.97 -14.10 19.22
N ALA A 344 -9.38 -14.36 18.06
CA ALA A 344 -9.92 -13.91 16.78
C ALA A 344 -11.32 -14.48 16.51
N GLY A 345 -11.57 -15.71 16.97
CA GLY A 345 -12.79 -16.47 16.66
C GLY A 345 -12.67 -17.21 15.32
N SER A 346 -13.79 -17.72 14.81
CA SER A 346 -13.83 -18.57 13.61
C SER A 346 -13.88 -17.80 12.28
N LEU A 347 -14.21 -16.51 12.31
CA LEU A 347 -14.26 -15.70 11.09
C LEU A 347 -12.84 -15.39 10.60
N PRO A 348 -12.62 -15.31 9.28
CA PRO A 348 -11.35 -14.87 8.73
C PRO A 348 -11.11 -13.38 9.03
N ALA A 349 -9.84 -12.97 9.03
CA ALA A 349 -9.50 -11.54 9.00
C ALA A 349 -10.04 -10.91 7.70
N PRO A 350 -10.45 -9.63 7.69
CA PRO A 350 -10.54 -8.72 8.82
C PRO A 350 -11.87 -8.78 9.61
N LEU A 351 -12.75 -9.74 9.30
CA LEU A 351 -14.12 -9.81 9.86
C LEU A 351 -14.17 -10.30 11.31
N ASN A 352 -13.05 -10.80 11.82
CA ASN A 352 -12.97 -11.43 13.12
C ASN A 352 -12.92 -10.42 14.28
N ALA A 353 -13.15 -10.89 15.51
CA ALA A 353 -13.32 -10.02 16.67
C ALA A 353 -12.03 -9.23 17.01
N LEU A 354 -10.87 -9.85 16.79
CA LEU A 354 -9.58 -9.23 17.07
C LEU A 354 -9.32 -8.04 16.13
N TRP A 355 -9.58 -8.22 14.82
CA TRP A 355 -9.42 -7.16 13.82
C TRP A 355 -10.42 -6.02 14.02
N THR A 356 -11.67 -6.35 14.35
CA THR A 356 -12.70 -5.35 14.70
C THR A 356 -12.28 -4.53 15.93
N THR A 357 -11.75 -5.20 16.96
CA THR A 357 -11.25 -4.54 18.17
C THR A 357 -10.06 -3.65 17.87
N ALA A 358 -9.09 -4.12 17.08
CA ALA A 358 -7.94 -3.34 16.65
C ALA A 358 -8.35 -2.07 15.88
N ALA A 359 -9.25 -2.20 14.90
CA ALA A 359 -9.71 -1.06 14.11
C ALA A 359 -10.48 -0.04 14.96
N ARG A 360 -11.28 -0.51 15.92
CA ARG A 360 -12.15 0.35 16.74
C ARG A 360 -11.40 1.05 17.86
N SER A 361 -10.61 0.28 18.60
CA SER A 361 -10.03 0.69 19.88
C SER A 361 -8.51 0.86 19.81
N GLY A 362 -7.84 0.38 18.76
CA GLY A 362 -6.39 0.41 18.68
C GLY A 362 -5.71 -0.27 19.86
N LEU A 363 -4.66 0.37 20.38
CA LEU A 363 -3.91 -0.10 21.56
C LEU A 363 -4.56 0.28 22.90
N ALA A 364 -5.81 0.75 22.90
CA ALA A 364 -6.59 0.84 24.12
C ALA A 364 -7.07 -0.54 24.61
N ASP A 365 -7.10 -1.56 23.72
CA ASP A 365 -7.26 -2.97 24.13
C ASP A 365 -5.97 -3.44 24.86
N PRO A 366 -6.06 -3.90 26.12
CA PRO A 366 -4.89 -4.21 26.93
C PRO A 366 -4.00 -5.30 26.36
N GLU A 367 -4.57 -6.33 25.75
CA GLU A 367 -3.81 -7.46 25.24
C GLU A 367 -3.14 -7.13 23.89
N LEU A 368 -3.81 -6.37 23.01
CA LEU A 368 -3.18 -5.81 21.82
C LEU A 368 -2.02 -4.88 22.21
N ARG A 369 -2.19 -4.07 23.27
CA ARG A 369 -1.10 -3.23 23.80
C ARG A 369 0.06 -4.05 24.32
N GLU A 370 -0.19 -5.08 25.12
CA GLU A 370 0.86 -5.97 25.64
C GLU A 370 1.64 -6.63 24.51
N ALA A 371 0.92 -7.15 23.50
CA ALA A 371 1.55 -7.73 22.32
C ALA A 371 2.33 -6.70 21.50
N ALA A 372 1.80 -5.48 21.33
CA ALA A 372 2.49 -4.39 20.66
C ALA A 372 3.78 -4.00 21.40
N LEU A 373 3.76 -3.91 22.73
CA LEU A 373 4.96 -3.63 23.52
C LEU A 373 6.05 -4.68 23.30
N ALA A 374 5.68 -5.96 23.36
CA ALA A 374 6.63 -7.05 23.12
C ALA A 374 7.17 -7.04 21.67
N CYS A 375 6.32 -6.82 20.68
CA CYS A 375 6.74 -6.77 19.27
C CYS A 375 7.61 -5.54 18.95
N PHE A 376 7.26 -4.36 19.47
CA PHE A 376 8.08 -3.16 19.26
C PHE A 376 9.42 -3.24 19.99
N ALA A 377 9.47 -3.86 21.18
CA ALA A 377 10.74 -4.14 21.85
C ALA A 377 11.62 -5.09 21.04
N ALA A 378 11.04 -6.19 20.54
CA ALA A 378 11.75 -7.13 19.68
C ALA A 378 12.25 -6.48 18.38
N ALA A 379 11.44 -5.61 17.77
CA ALA A 379 11.84 -4.83 16.61
C ALA A 379 13.00 -3.88 16.96
N ALA A 380 12.92 -3.15 18.07
CA ALA A 380 13.98 -2.24 18.51
C ALA A 380 15.32 -2.96 18.70
N ASP A 381 15.32 -4.15 19.29
CA ASP A 381 16.53 -4.97 19.45
C ASP A 381 17.08 -5.49 18.10
N ALA A 382 16.19 -5.79 17.14
CA ALA A 382 16.55 -6.30 15.82
C ALA A 382 17.06 -5.22 14.86
N LEU A 383 16.58 -3.97 14.96
CA LEU A 383 16.94 -2.88 14.05
C LEU A 383 18.45 -2.70 13.84
N PRO A 384 19.29 -2.67 14.89
CA PRO A 384 20.75 -2.64 14.71
C PRO A 384 21.31 -3.87 13.97
N ARG A 385 20.76 -5.07 14.20
CA ARG A 385 21.22 -6.32 13.57
C ARG A 385 20.90 -6.36 12.07
N ILE A 386 19.80 -5.76 11.66
CA ILE A 386 19.40 -5.63 10.25
C ILE A 386 19.94 -4.36 9.57
N GLY A 387 20.83 -3.62 10.26
CA GLY A 387 21.54 -2.48 9.67
C GLY A 387 20.77 -1.17 9.63
N ALA A 388 19.71 -1.00 10.44
CA ALA A 388 18.98 0.26 10.54
C ALA A 388 19.86 1.37 11.12
N SER A 389 19.77 2.58 10.55
CA SER A 389 20.53 3.73 11.05
C SER A 389 20.02 4.20 12.42
N THR A 390 20.82 5.03 13.10
CA THR A 390 20.43 5.63 14.39
C THR A 390 19.19 6.49 14.29
N GLU A 391 18.93 7.09 13.14
CA GLU A 391 17.75 7.93 12.88
C GLU A 391 16.49 7.06 12.82
N VAL A 392 16.54 5.92 12.12
CA VAL A 392 15.43 4.97 12.05
C VAL A 392 15.15 4.38 13.43
N GLN A 393 16.20 3.96 14.15
CA GLN A 393 16.08 3.45 15.53
C GLN A 393 15.43 4.50 16.45
N ARG A 394 15.83 5.77 16.34
CA ARG A 394 15.24 6.87 17.11
C ARG A 394 13.78 7.09 16.73
N ALA A 395 13.43 7.09 15.45
CA ALA A 395 12.05 7.26 14.99
C ALA A 395 11.13 6.16 15.53
N VAL A 396 11.60 4.91 15.56
CA VAL A 396 10.86 3.79 16.15
C VAL A 396 10.71 3.98 17.66
N ALA A 397 11.78 4.34 18.38
CA ALA A 397 11.72 4.59 19.83
C ALA A 397 10.77 5.75 20.18
N GLU A 398 10.82 6.86 19.45
CA GLU A 398 9.92 8.00 19.63
C GLU A 398 8.46 7.62 19.37
N PHE A 399 8.20 6.82 18.33
CA PHE A 399 6.87 6.30 18.06
C PHE A 399 6.38 5.39 19.20
N THR A 400 7.24 4.48 19.68
CA THR A 400 6.93 3.59 20.80
C THR A 400 6.57 4.40 22.05
N ASP A 401 7.37 5.39 22.43
CA ASP A 401 7.15 6.20 23.63
C ASP A 401 5.90 7.09 23.53
N ARG A 402 5.62 7.61 22.34
CA ARG A 402 4.47 8.49 22.09
C ARG A 402 3.16 7.72 22.06
N TYR A 403 3.15 6.53 21.46
CA TYR A 403 1.93 5.78 21.14
C TYR A 403 1.86 4.45 21.89
N VAL A 404 2.70 3.49 21.53
CA VAL A 404 2.61 2.09 22.00
C VAL A 404 2.71 1.98 23.53
N ALA A 405 3.72 2.62 24.13
CA ALA A 405 3.93 2.70 25.58
C ALA A 405 2.71 3.24 26.33
N ARG A 406 1.92 4.10 25.69
CA ARG A 406 0.76 4.78 26.28
C ARG A 406 -0.57 4.12 25.93
N GLY A 407 -0.57 3.03 25.16
CA GLY A 407 -1.81 2.43 24.64
C GLY A 407 -2.56 3.35 23.68
N ARG A 408 -1.82 4.19 22.95
CA ARG A 408 -2.34 5.14 21.95
C ARG A 408 -1.84 4.76 20.56
N CYS A 409 -2.40 5.42 19.56
CA CYS A 409 -2.03 5.37 18.15
C CYS A 409 -2.14 6.78 17.53
N PRO A 410 -1.65 7.02 16.30
CA PRO A 410 -1.75 8.31 15.63
C PRO A 410 -3.17 8.91 15.57
N ALA A 411 -4.20 8.06 15.45
CA ALA A 411 -5.59 8.49 15.48
C ALA A 411 -5.99 9.22 16.77
N ASP A 412 -5.38 8.90 17.93
CA ASP A 412 -5.68 9.59 19.17
C ASP A 412 -5.26 11.08 19.12
N ASP A 413 -4.15 11.40 18.45
CA ASP A 413 -3.70 12.79 18.31
C ASP A 413 -4.63 13.61 17.40
N LEU A 414 -5.27 12.98 16.40
CA LEU A 414 -6.28 13.64 15.56
C LEU A 414 -7.58 13.90 16.35
N LEU A 415 -7.97 12.96 17.20
CA LEU A 415 -9.16 13.09 18.05
C LEU A 415 -8.98 14.16 19.12
N ASP A 416 -7.82 14.22 19.77
CA ASP A 416 -7.51 15.25 20.77
C ASP A 416 -7.57 16.66 20.13
N ARG A 417 -6.96 16.84 18.96
CA ARG A 417 -7.04 18.12 18.22
C ARG A 417 -8.47 18.50 17.83
N ALA A 418 -9.29 17.51 17.43
CA ALA A 418 -10.68 17.75 17.09
C ALA A 418 -11.49 18.20 18.32
N ALA A 419 -11.26 17.58 19.49
CA ALA A 419 -11.89 17.95 20.75
C ALA A 419 -11.47 19.37 21.20
N ASP A 420 -10.20 19.71 21.08
CA ASP A 420 -9.66 21.04 21.40
C ASP A 420 -10.26 22.12 20.50
N SER A 421 -10.37 21.84 19.19
CA SER A 421 -10.99 22.77 18.23
C SER A 421 -12.51 22.95 18.40
N GLY A 422 -13.16 22.02 19.13
CA GLY A 422 -14.56 22.10 19.53
C GLY A 422 -14.81 22.94 20.78
N HIS A 423 -13.76 23.30 21.53
CA HIS A 423 -13.83 24.33 22.56
C HIS A 423 -13.61 25.70 21.89
N PRO A 424 -14.50 26.70 22.11
CA PRO A 424 -14.30 28.03 21.58
C PRO A 424 -13.23 28.74 22.40
N ASP A 425 -11.96 28.40 22.21
CA ASP A 425 -10.84 29.31 22.49
C ASP A 425 -9.58 28.91 21.70
N HIS A 426 -9.16 29.83 20.83
CA HIS A 426 -7.88 29.95 20.14
C HIS A 426 -7.51 28.91 19.06
N GLY A 427 -7.76 29.29 17.81
CA GLY A 427 -7.18 28.65 16.63
C GLY A 427 -5.67 28.84 16.53
N THR A 428 -4.97 27.78 16.14
CA THR A 428 -3.68 27.85 15.43
C THR A 428 -3.55 26.68 14.47
N LEU A 429 -2.97 27.01 13.32
CA LEU A 429 -2.87 26.27 12.07
C LEU A 429 -2.15 24.92 12.15
N LEU A 430 -2.58 24.00 11.28
CA LEU A 430 -1.81 22.88 10.76
C LEU A 430 -0.50 23.42 10.15
N GLY A 431 0.62 23.20 10.82
CA GLY A 431 1.94 23.54 10.32
C GLY A 431 2.64 22.32 9.74
N ALA A 432 2.90 22.35 8.44
CA ALA A 432 3.99 21.60 7.82
C ALA A 432 5.30 21.96 8.54
N GLY A 433 6.12 20.96 8.83
CA GLY A 433 7.39 21.15 9.53
C GLY A 433 8.31 22.08 8.76
N GLN A 434 8.59 23.26 9.31
CA GLN A 434 9.74 24.05 8.90
C GLN A 434 10.98 23.49 9.61
N GLY A 435 11.89 22.92 8.82
CA GLY A 435 13.21 22.48 9.29
C GLY A 435 14.00 23.63 9.91
N ALA A 436 14.54 23.40 11.10
CA ALA A 436 15.45 24.32 11.77
C ALA A 436 16.83 24.25 11.11
N GLY A 437 17.11 25.15 10.17
CA GLY A 437 18.46 25.41 9.67
C GLY A 437 19.29 26.16 10.71
N ARG A 438 20.30 25.49 11.27
CA ARG A 438 21.34 26.14 12.09
C ARG A 438 22.31 26.87 11.17
N GLY A 439 22.58 28.13 11.49
CA GLY A 439 23.51 29.00 10.77
C GLY A 439 24.97 28.57 10.93
N ALA A 440 25.74 28.81 9.88
CA ALA A 440 27.19 28.91 9.93
C ALA A 440 27.60 30.21 9.22
N GLU A 441 28.37 31.01 9.95
CA GLU A 441 28.86 32.34 9.57
C GLU A 441 29.79 32.31 8.36
N GLN A 442 29.79 33.44 7.65
CA GLN A 442 30.73 33.80 6.60
C GLN A 442 32.16 33.95 7.16
N VAL A 443 33.13 33.40 6.43
CA VAL A 443 34.48 33.99 6.38
C VAL A 443 34.87 34.14 4.92
N ALA A 444 34.97 35.40 4.49
CA ALA A 444 35.50 35.81 3.21
C ALA A 444 37.03 35.74 3.21
N GLY A 445 37.61 35.15 2.17
CA GLY A 445 39.04 35.20 1.87
C GLY A 445 39.26 35.27 0.37
N ARG A 446 39.44 36.49 -0.15
CA ARG A 446 39.94 36.75 -1.51
C ARG A 446 41.36 36.22 -1.67
N ILE A 447 41.62 35.43 -2.70
CA ILE A 447 42.91 35.45 -3.41
C ILE A 447 42.65 35.36 -4.92
N THR A 448 43.22 36.34 -5.62
CA THR A 448 43.27 36.55 -7.07
C THR A 448 44.34 35.68 -7.74
N GLY A 449 44.12 35.27 -9.00
CA GLY A 449 45.21 35.21 -9.98
C GLY A 449 45.21 34.07 -10.99
N ARG A 450 44.98 34.45 -12.27
CA ARG A 450 45.57 33.96 -13.54
C ARG A 450 45.29 32.52 -14.02
N GLY A 451 44.67 32.43 -15.21
CA GLY A 451 44.83 31.31 -16.16
C GLY A 451 46.12 31.46 -17.01
N PRO A 452 46.21 30.91 -18.24
CA PRO A 452 45.23 30.13 -19.00
C PRO A 452 45.84 28.86 -19.67
N GLU A 453 45.27 28.46 -20.82
CA GLU A 453 45.68 27.40 -21.78
C GLU A 453 45.08 26.01 -21.53
N ASP A 454 44.70 25.22 -22.53
CA ASP A 454 44.18 25.38 -23.90
C ASP A 454 43.79 23.92 -24.28
N GLY A 455 42.78 23.68 -25.11
CA GLY A 455 42.52 22.29 -25.56
C GLY A 455 41.14 21.99 -26.13
N THR A 456 40.95 22.42 -27.38
CA THR A 456 39.90 22.04 -28.34
C THR A 456 39.77 20.53 -28.59
N GLU A 457 38.52 20.05 -28.77
CA GLU A 457 38.03 19.13 -29.83
C GLU A 457 36.54 18.79 -29.52
N GLN A 458 35.54 19.33 -30.23
CA GLN A 458 34.94 18.96 -31.54
C GLN A 458 34.09 17.68 -31.59
N GLY A 459 32.86 17.85 -32.12
CA GLY A 459 31.94 16.82 -32.66
C GLY A 459 31.07 16.12 -31.59
N MET A 460 29.77 15.86 -31.76
CA MET A 460 28.95 15.73 -32.96
C MET A 460 27.47 15.61 -32.54
N GLU A 461 26.57 16.41 -33.12
CA GLU A 461 25.13 16.11 -33.23
C GLU A 461 24.93 15.09 -34.38
N PRO A 462 23.83 14.31 -34.39
CA PRO A 462 22.64 14.79 -35.11
C PRO A 462 21.27 14.39 -34.53
N ASP A 463 20.31 15.27 -34.83
CA ASP A 463 18.91 15.08 -35.26
C ASP A 463 17.92 14.14 -34.54
N THR A 464 16.79 14.79 -34.28
CA THR A 464 15.43 14.33 -34.01
C THR A 464 14.78 13.60 -35.20
N ASP A 465 13.99 12.55 -34.93
CA ASP A 465 12.67 12.40 -35.59
C ASP A 465 11.71 11.53 -34.75
N HIS A 466 10.42 11.81 -34.94
CA HIS A 466 9.26 11.40 -34.17
C HIS A 466 8.80 9.94 -34.37
N GLY A 467 8.22 9.38 -33.30
CA GLY A 467 7.44 8.15 -33.34
C GLY A 467 6.63 7.97 -32.06
N THR A 468 5.44 8.56 -32.02
CA THR A 468 4.44 8.45 -30.96
C THR A 468 3.80 7.05 -30.99
N GLU A 469 4.08 6.21 -29.99
CA GLU A 469 3.27 5.03 -29.68
C GLU A 469 2.82 5.08 -28.21
N HIS A 470 1.51 5.13 -28.03
CA HIS A 470 0.82 4.99 -26.76
C HIS A 470 1.07 3.57 -26.21
N LEU A 471 1.87 3.45 -25.14
CA LEU A 471 1.93 2.22 -24.36
C LEU A 471 0.99 2.30 -23.15
N LEU A 472 0.11 1.30 -23.12
CA LEU A 472 -0.89 0.99 -22.12
C LEU A 472 -0.23 0.72 -20.76
N SER A 473 -0.81 1.31 -19.72
CA SER A 473 -0.50 1.04 -18.31
C SER A 473 -0.79 -0.43 -17.97
N GLY A 474 0.25 -1.26 -18.07
CA GLY A 474 0.31 -2.60 -17.49
C GLY A 474 1.25 -2.57 -16.31
N LYS A 475 0.78 -3.03 -15.13
CA LYS A 475 1.63 -3.38 -13.98
C LYS A 475 2.47 -4.62 -14.36
N ASP A 476 3.40 -4.48 -15.29
CA ASP A 476 4.36 -5.52 -15.69
C ASP A 476 5.68 -5.32 -14.94
N PHE A 477 5.68 -5.69 -13.67
CA PHE A 477 6.93 -5.99 -12.97
C PHE A 477 7.47 -7.32 -13.51
N ARG A 478 8.43 -7.27 -14.44
CA ARG A 478 9.33 -8.39 -14.70
C ARG A 478 10.56 -8.29 -13.77
N PRO A 479 11.09 -9.43 -13.30
CA PRO A 479 12.03 -9.52 -12.18
C PRO A 479 13.35 -8.79 -12.40
#